data_AF-A0A519XT23-F1
#
_entry.id   AF-A0A519XT23-F1
#
_cell.length_a   1.000
_cell.length_b   1.000
_cell.length_c   1.000
_cell.angle_alpha   90.00
_cell.angle_beta   90.00
_cell.angle_gamma   90.00
#
_symmetry.space_group_name_H-M   'P 1'
#
loop_
_entity.id
_entity.type
_entity.pdbx_description
1 polymer ?
#
loop_
_entity_poly.entity_id
_entity_poly.type
_entity_poly.pdbx_seq_one_letter_code
_entity_poly.pdbx_strand_id
1 'polypeptide(L)' 'LTPHEVKTIISRAGEHTKIVFTGDIDQIDTPYLDSESNGLSYLIENAKNHPLYAHITLHKGERSELANLANELL' A
#
# COMPACT_ATOMS: atom_id res chain seq x y z
N LEU A 1 -3.57 6.09 3.95
CA LEU A 1 -3.79 5.20 5.11
C LEU A 1 -2.65 5.41 6.09
N THR A 2 -2.95 5.73 7.33
CA THR A 2 -1.97 5.81 8.42
C THR A 2 -1.71 4.42 9.01
N PRO A 3 -0.58 4.19 9.73
CA PRO A 3 -0.33 2.92 10.42
C PRO A 3 -1.45 2.54 11.41
N HIS A 4 -2.06 3.54 12.06
CA HIS A 4 -3.17 3.32 12.99
C HIS A 4 -4.43 2.78 12.29
N GLU A 5 -4.77 3.31 11.12
CA GLU A 5 -5.91 2.82 10.33
C GLU A 5 -5.70 1.38 9.86
N VAL A 6 -4.49 1.06 9.35
CA VAL A 6 -4.16 -0.31 8.93
C VAL A 6 -4.27 -1.28 10.09
N LYS A 7 -3.71 -0.94 11.26
CA LYS A 7 -3.82 -1.74 12.48
C LYS A 7 -5.29 -1.96 12.88
N THR A 8 -6.10 -0.91 12.81
CA THR A 8 -7.53 -0.97 13.18
C THR A 8 -8.33 -1.88 12.25
N ILE A 9 -8.03 -1.86 10.95
CA ILE A 9 -8.68 -2.74 9.97
C ILE A 9 -8.31 -4.20 10.26
N ILE A 10 -7.02 -4.49 10.43
CA ILE A 10 -6.53 -5.86 10.67
C ILE A 10 -7.07 -6.42 12.00
N SER A 11 -7.07 -5.63 13.08
CA SER A 11 -7.48 -6.11 14.40
C SER A 11 -8.98 -6.39 14.55
N ARG A 12 -9.79 -5.94 13.59
CA ARG A 12 -11.24 -6.18 13.54
C ARG A 12 -11.62 -7.36 12.64
N ALA A 13 -10.65 -8.00 11.99
CA ALA A 13 -10.90 -9.15 11.14
C ALA A 13 -11.37 -10.37 11.97
N GLY A 14 -12.43 -11.03 11.52
CA GLY A 14 -12.88 -12.30 12.11
C GLY A 14 -12.05 -13.49 11.61
N GLU A 15 -12.28 -14.66 12.20
CA GLU A 15 -11.66 -15.91 11.74
C GLU A 15 -11.92 -16.16 10.24
N HIS A 16 -10.96 -16.79 9.57
CA HIS A 16 -10.99 -17.07 8.13
C HIS A 16 -11.12 -15.84 7.20
N THR A 17 -10.87 -14.63 7.71
CA THR A 17 -10.83 -13.41 6.90
C THR A 17 -9.49 -13.30 6.19
N LYS A 18 -9.53 -12.97 4.89
CA LYS A 18 -8.35 -12.54 4.12
C LYS A 18 -8.48 -11.05 3.79
N ILE A 19 -7.50 -10.26 4.19
CA ILE A 19 -7.41 -8.84 3.86
C ILE A 19 -6.37 -8.66 2.76
N VAL A 20 -6.72 -7.89 1.72
CA VAL A 20 -5.79 -7.50 0.66
C VAL A 20 -5.74 -5.98 0.63
N PHE A 21 -4.59 -5.43 1.00
CA PHE A 21 -4.30 -4.02 0.82
C PHE A 21 -3.65 -3.80 -0.56
N THR A 22 -4.10 -2.78 -1.27
CA THR A 22 -3.59 -2.38 -2.58
C THR A 22 -3.38 -0.88 -2.60
N GLY A 23 -2.28 -0.44 -3.20
CA GLY A 23 -1.95 0.97 -3.31
C GLY A 23 -0.56 1.15 -3.88
N ASP A 24 -0.26 2.39 -4.25
CA ASP A 24 1.07 2.81 -4.66
C ASP A 24 1.68 3.62 -3.51
N ILE A 25 2.87 3.21 -3.06
CA ILE A 25 3.55 3.88 -1.94
C ILE A 25 4.23 5.18 -2.37
N ASP A 26 4.46 5.35 -3.67
CA ASP A 26 5.14 6.52 -4.25
C ASP A 26 4.13 7.63 -4.65
N GLN A 27 2.84 7.29 -4.78
CA GLN A 27 1.76 8.26 -5.02
C GLN A 27 1.14 8.76 -3.72
N ILE A 28 1.85 9.66 -3.03
CA ILE A 28 1.36 10.30 -1.80
C ILE A 28 0.90 11.74 -2.12
N ASP A 29 -0.39 11.88 -2.43
CA ASP A 29 -1.00 13.20 -2.74
C ASP A 29 -1.20 14.10 -1.51
N THR A 30 -0.88 13.60 -0.29
CA THR A 30 -1.15 14.32 0.95
C THR A 30 0.14 14.95 1.50
N PRO A 31 0.22 16.29 1.65
CA PRO A 31 1.44 16.99 2.09
C PRO A 31 1.88 16.68 3.53
N TYR A 32 1.13 15.84 4.25
CA TYR A 32 1.36 15.46 5.65
C TYR A 32 1.62 13.96 5.84
N LEU A 33 1.74 13.18 4.76
CA LEU A 33 2.23 11.80 4.81
C LEU A 33 3.68 11.80 4.29
N ASP A 34 4.61 11.47 5.17
CA ASP A 34 5.96 11.08 4.80
C ASP A 34 6.04 9.56 4.52
N SER A 35 7.15 9.11 3.95
CA SER A 35 7.40 7.69 3.62
C SER A 35 7.36 6.75 4.84
N GLU A 36 7.51 7.29 6.05
CA GLU A 36 7.43 6.57 7.32
C GLU A 36 5.99 6.48 7.86
N SER A 37 5.08 7.35 7.40
CA SER A 37 3.68 7.43 7.83
C SER A 37 2.69 6.86 6.83
N ASN A 38 3.16 6.26 5.72
CA ASN A 38 2.32 5.39 4.91
C ASN A 38 2.09 4.05 5.63
N GLY A 39 0.83 3.78 5.98
CA GLY A 39 0.42 2.54 6.63
C GLY A 39 0.76 1.28 5.82
N LEU A 40 0.90 1.37 4.49
CA LEU A 40 1.33 0.26 3.65
C LEU A 40 2.83 -0.06 3.85
N SER A 41 3.70 0.95 3.77
CA SER A 41 5.14 0.79 4.03
C SER A 41 5.40 0.25 5.44
N TYR A 42 4.68 0.80 6.42
CA TYR A 42 4.73 0.31 7.80
C TYR A 42 4.32 -1.17 7.91
N LEU A 43 3.24 -1.58 7.25
CA LEU A 43 2.79 -2.97 7.25
C LEU A 43 3.83 -3.88 6.61
N ILE A 44 4.39 -3.49 5.46
CA ILE A 44 5.41 -4.27 4.74
C ILE A 44 6.60 -4.53 5.66
N GLU A 45 7.17 -3.48 6.26
CA GLU A 45 8.37 -3.61 7.08
C GLU A 45 8.15 -4.45 8.35
N ASN A 46 7.01 -4.27 9.02
CA ASN A 46 6.73 -4.98 10.27
C ASN A 46 6.24 -6.41 10.07
N ALA A 47 5.57 -6.72 8.96
CA ALA A 47 4.96 -8.03 8.73
C ALA A 47 5.74 -8.93 7.76
N LYS A 48 6.79 -8.45 7.07
CA LYS A 48 7.51 -9.19 6.01
C LYS A 48 7.98 -10.61 6.35
N ASN A 49 8.23 -10.90 7.63
CA ASN A 49 8.70 -12.21 8.08
C ASN A 49 7.62 -13.07 8.76
N HIS A 50 6.35 -12.60 8.78
CA HIS A 50 5.27 -13.31 9.45
C HIS A 50 4.59 -14.30 8.48
N PRO A 51 4.28 -15.54 8.90
CA PRO A 51 3.71 -16.57 8.01
C PRO A 51 2.31 -16.24 7.46
N LEU A 52 1.59 -15.31 8.10
CA LEU A 52 0.28 -14.82 7.64
C LEU A 52 0.36 -13.62 6.67
N TYR A 53 1.58 -13.19 6.33
CA TYR A 53 1.80 -12.03 5.48
C TYR A 53 2.39 -12.44 4.13
N ALA A 54 1.94 -11.78 3.07
CA ALA A 54 2.54 -11.86 1.74
C ALA A 54 2.54 -10.46 1.12
N HIS A 55 3.62 -10.13 0.42
CA HIS A 55 3.75 -8.91 -0.35
C HIS A 55 3.91 -9.25 -1.84
N ILE A 56 3.23 -8.51 -2.70
CA ILE A 56 3.37 -8.61 -4.14
C ILE A 56 3.58 -7.19 -4.67
N THR A 57 4.69 -6.98 -5.37
CA THR A 57 4.98 -5.73 -6.08
C THR A 57 4.57 -5.89 -7.54
N LEU A 58 3.72 -5.00 -8.03
CA LEU A 58 3.31 -4.97 -9.44
C LEU A 58 4.23 -4.01 -10.21
N HIS A 59 5.20 -4.55 -10.94
CA HIS A 59 6.20 -3.74 -11.66
C HIS A 59 5.69 -3.13 -12.97
N LYS A 60 4.62 -3.71 -13.55
CA LYS A 60 4.06 -3.25 -14.82
C LYS A 60 2.63 -2.79 -14.62
N GLY A 61 2.37 -1.53 -14.93
CA GLY A 61 1.02 -0.98 -15.05
C GLY A 61 0.51 -1.10 -16.48
N GLU A 62 -0.71 -1.57 -16.66
CA GLU A 62 -1.42 -1.46 -17.93
C GLU A 62 -2.12 -0.09 -17.95
N ARG A 63 -1.43 0.92 -18.49
CA ARG A 63 -1.91 2.29 -18.62
C ARG A 63 -2.10 2.63 -20.09
N SER A 64 -3.05 3.52 -20.40
CA SER A 64 -3.20 4.05 -21.76
C SER A 64 -1.97 4.88 -22.17
N GLU A 65 -1.75 5.05 -23.47
CA GLU A 65 -0.65 5.90 -23.97
C GLU A 65 -0.72 7.32 -23.39
N LEU A 66 -1.92 7.89 -23.25
CA LEU A 66 -2.13 9.21 -22.65
C LEU A 66 -1.71 9.25 -21.18
N ALA A 67 -2.03 8.21 -20.40
CA ALA A 67 -1.68 8.14 -18.99
C ALA A 67 -0.17 7.94 -18.78
N ASN A 68 0.50 7.19 -19.67
CA ASN A 68 1.96 7.08 -19.65
C ASN A 68 2.62 8.44 -19.97
N LEU A 69 2.13 9.12 -21.01
CA LEU A 69 2.63 10.46 -21.38
C LEU A 69 2.47 11.47 -20.24
N ALA A 70 1.33 11.46 -19.54
CA ALA A 70 1.11 12.35 -18.40
C ALA A 70 2.11 12.08 -17.26
N ASN A 71 2.34 10.81 -16.90
CA ASN A 71 3.30 10.45 -15.86
C ASN A 71 4.76 10.75 -16.20
N GLU A 72 5.13 10.76 -17.48
CA GLU A 72 6.51 11.10 -17.90
C GLU A 72 6.76 12.62 -17.92
N LEU A 73 5.72 13.43 -18.15
CA LEU A 73 5.84 14.87 -18.39
C LEU A 73 5.40 15.75 -17.21
N LEU A 74 4.57 15.25 -16.28
CA LEU A 74 3.98 15.99 -15.16
C LEU A 74 4.37 15.37 -13.82
#